data_AF-A0AAD1SWN2-F1
#
_entry.id   AF-A0AAD1SWN2-F1
#
_cell.length_a   1.000
_cell.length_b   1.000
_cell.length_c   1.000
_cell.angle_alpha   90.00
_cell.angle_beta   90.00
_cell.angle_gamma   90.00
#
_symmetry.space_group_name_H-M   'P 1'
#
loop_
_entity.id
_entity.type
_entity.pdbx_description
1 polymer ?
#
loop_
_entity_poly.entity_id
_entity_poly.type
_entity_poly.pdbx_seq_one_letter_code
_entity_poly.pdbx_strand_id
1 'polypeptide(L)'
;MPKEYSTVKIFADLSADTLQFRKSMSPITSILREHNLSYRWGFPAKLLISHQGAIHSITNMKQGIQKMGDWGFPTPTPEPAKTTAMPRKSPEWTVK
;
A
#
# COMPACT_ATOMS: atom_id res chain seq x y z
N MET A 1 19.01 11.94 -29.35
CA MET A 1 18.79 10.88 -28.34
C MET A 1 17.50 10.14 -28.69
N PRO A 2 17.50 8.81 -28.88
CA PRO A 2 16.28 8.03 -29.14
C PRO A 2 15.29 8.17 -27.98
N LYS A 3 13.97 8.25 -28.26
CA LYS A 3 12.89 8.42 -27.25
C LYS A 3 12.72 7.20 -26.32
N GLU A 4 13.43 6.11 -26.60
CA GLU A 4 13.33 4.81 -25.95
C GLU A 4 13.99 4.76 -24.54
N TYR A 5 14.73 5.79 -24.14
CA TYR A 5 15.34 5.90 -22.81
C TYR A 5 14.58 6.83 -21.84
N SER A 6 13.32 7.15 -22.12
CA SER A 6 12.63 8.28 -21.49
C SER A 6 12.19 8.06 -20.04
N THR A 7 12.38 6.88 -19.43
CA THR A 7 12.00 6.70 -18.01
C THR A 7 12.90 5.71 -17.28
N VAL A 8 13.89 6.23 -16.55
CA VAL A 8 14.63 5.47 -15.54
C VAL A 8 13.83 5.50 -14.22
N LYS A 9 13.52 4.34 -13.66
CA LYS A 9 12.85 4.22 -12.35
C LYS A 9 13.87 3.88 -11.29
N ILE A 10 14.10 4.81 -10.37
CA ILE A 10 14.97 4.61 -9.20
C ILE A 10 14.08 4.24 -8.01
N PHE A 11 14.42 3.16 -7.33
CA PHE A 11 13.71 2.70 -6.13
C PHE A 11 14.64 2.78 -4.93
N ALA A 12 14.08 3.10 -3.77
CA ALA A 12 14.80 2.97 -2.51
C ALA A 12 14.96 1.48 -2.16
N ASP A 13 16.09 1.13 -1.55
CA ASP A 13 16.26 -0.18 -0.94
C ASP A 13 15.42 -0.25 0.35
N LEU A 14 14.53 -1.23 0.43
CA LEU A 14 13.59 -1.39 1.55
C LEU A 14 13.83 -2.73 2.21
N SER A 15 13.95 -2.74 3.54
CA SER A 15 14.07 -3.97 4.32
C SER A 15 12.83 -4.86 4.17
N ALA A 16 13.01 -6.16 4.39
CA ALA A 16 11.91 -7.13 4.38
C ALA A 16 10.78 -6.72 5.35
N ASP A 17 11.12 -6.24 6.54
CA ASP A 17 10.16 -5.77 7.54
C ASP A 17 9.32 -4.59 7.03
N THR A 18 9.95 -3.68 6.30
CA THR A 18 9.25 -2.53 5.69
C THR A 18 8.25 -3.01 4.64
N LEU A 19 8.61 -3.99 3.82
CA LEU A 19 7.72 -4.57 2.82
C LEU A 19 6.55 -5.32 3.48
N GLN A 20 6.80 -6.07 4.56
CA GLN A 20 5.76 -6.76 5.32
C GLN A 20 4.78 -5.78 5.97
N PHE A 21 5.28 -4.69 6.55
CA PHE A 21 4.44 -3.62 7.08
C PHE A 21 3.51 -3.07 5.99
N ARG A 22 4.04 -2.73 4.81
CA ARG A 22 3.23 -2.22 3.69
C ARG A 22 2.15 -3.21 3.24
N LYS A 23 2.48 -4.50 3.20
CA LYS A 23 1.49 -5.57 2.91
C LYS A 23 0.41 -5.64 3.98
N SER A 24 0.77 -5.57 5.26
CA SER A 24 -0.19 -5.60 6.37
C SER A 24 -1.15 -4.40 6.34
N MET A 25 -0.70 -3.26 5.80
CA MET A 25 -1.50 -2.04 5.63
C MET A 25 -2.37 -2.06 4.36
N SER A 26 -2.23 -3.06 3.49
CA SER A 26 -3.01 -3.20 2.25
C SER A 26 -4.51 -2.98 2.43
N PRO A 27 -5.21 -3.62 3.40
CA PRO A 27 -6.66 -3.42 3.57
C PRO A 27 -7.02 -1.97 3.89
N ILE A 28 -6.22 -1.27 4.70
CA ILE A 28 -6.41 0.15 5.01
C ILE A 28 -6.23 0.99 3.74
N THR A 29 -5.19 0.72 2.95
CA THR A 29 -4.96 1.47 1.70
C THR A 29 -6.01 1.23 0.63
N SER A 30 -6.67 0.06 0.63
CA SER A 30 -7.82 -0.20 -0.26
C SER A 30 -8.98 0.72 0.06
N ILE A 31 -9.35 0.82 1.34
CA ILE A 31 -10.42 1.70 1.82
C ILE A 31 -10.08 3.17 1.49
N LEU A 32 -8.85 3.59 1.74
CA LEU A 32 -8.39 4.95 1.39
C LEU A 32 -8.56 5.23 -0.10
N ARG A 33 -8.24 4.26 -0.96
CA ARG A 33 -8.38 4.39 -2.41
C ARG A 33 -9.84 4.46 -2.84
N GLU A 34 -10.71 3.65 -2.24
CA GLU A 34 -12.17 3.66 -2.51
C GLU A 34 -12.80 5.01 -2.14
N HIS A 35 -12.36 5.62 -1.05
CA HIS A 35 -12.82 6.94 -0.61
C HIS A 35 -12.04 8.13 -1.19
N ASN A 36 -11.19 7.91 -2.21
CA ASN A 36 -10.37 8.94 -2.86
C ASN A 36 -9.47 9.76 -1.90
N LEU A 37 -9.03 9.14 -0.81
CA LEU A 37 -8.11 9.75 0.14
C LEU A 37 -6.66 9.61 -0.32
N SER A 38 -5.94 10.73 -0.33
CA SER A 38 -4.52 10.74 -0.67
C SER A 38 -3.70 10.17 0.48
N TYR A 39 -2.87 9.18 0.17
CA TYR A 39 -1.90 8.61 1.11
C TYR A 39 -0.51 8.50 0.49
N ARG A 40 0.52 8.47 1.34
CA ARG A 40 1.92 8.32 0.96
C ARG A 40 2.64 7.41 1.93
N TRP A 41 3.64 6.67 1.45
CA TRP A 41 4.52 5.89 2.30
C TRP A 41 5.64 6.78 2.86
N GLY A 42 5.69 6.92 4.17
CA GLY A 42 6.81 7.51 4.88
C GLY A 42 7.88 6.47 5.22
N PHE A 43 9.14 6.89 5.19
CA PHE A 43 10.26 6.05 5.61
C PHE A 43 10.39 6.02 7.15
N PRO A 44 10.79 4.90 7.76
CA PRO A 44 10.99 3.58 7.16
C PRO A 44 9.67 2.82 6.90
N ALA A 45 8.77 2.78 7.88
CA ALA A 45 7.51 2.02 7.82
C ALA A 45 6.35 2.86 8.40
N LYS A 46 5.92 3.89 7.66
CA LYS A 46 4.80 4.76 8.07
C LYS A 46 3.84 4.97 6.90
N LEU A 47 2.55 5.03 7.19
CA LEU A 47 1.52 5.43 6.25
C LEU A 47 1.05 6.85 6.60
N LEU A 48 1.30 7.80 5.72
CA LEU A 48 0.87 9.19 5.87
C LEU A 48 -0.42 9.39 5.09
N ILE A 49 -1.45 9.93 5.72
CA ILE A 49 -2.77 10.13 5.14
C ILE A 49 -3.13 11.60 5.26
N SER A 50 -3.56 12.21 4.14
CA SER A 50 -4.15 13.55 4.16
C SER A 50 -5.65 13.43 4.37
N HIS A 51 -6.16 13.92 5.50
CA HIS A 51 -7.59 13.93 5.82
C HIS A 51 -7.94 15.24 6.53
N GLN A 52 -9.03 15.89 6.11
CA GLN A 52 -9.53 17.14 6.71
C GLN A 52 -8.47 18.26 6.86
N GLY A 53 -7.54 18.36 5.90
CA GLY A 53 -6.48 19.38 5.92
C GLY A 53 -5.31 19.08 6.86
N ALA A 54 -5.32 17.93 7.56
CA ALA A 54 -4.22 17.48 8.40
C ALA A 54 -3.56 16.22 7.82
N ILE A 55 -2.27 16.05 8.12
CA ILE A 55 -1.52 14.84 7.79
C ILE A 55 -1.47 13.95 9.02
N HIS A 56 -2.02 12.75 8.91
CA HIS A 56 -2.01 11.74 9.96
C HIS A 56 -1.00 10.65 9.64
N SER A 57 -0.20 10.26 10.64
CA SER A 57 0.80 9.19 10.51
C SER A 57 0.34 7.93 11.21
N ILE A 58 0.30 6.81 10.49
CA ILE A 58 0.03 5.48 11.02
C ILE A 58 1.30 4.66 10.96
N THR A 59 1.71 4.12 12.11
CA THR A 59 2.90 3.26 12.25
C THR A 59 2.55 1.81 12.58
N ASN A 60 1.28 1.52 12.87
CA ASN A 60 0.82 0.20 13.26
C ASN A 60 -0.64 -0.02 12.81
N MET A 61 -0.99 -1.26 12.49
CA MET A 61 -2.34 -1.67 12.09
C MET A 61 -3.40 -1.27 13.11
N LYS A 62 -3.13 -1.45 14.41
CA LYS A 62 -4.07 -1.08 15.46
C LYS A 62 -4.41 0.42 15.44
N GLN A 63 -3.39 1.28 15.26
CA GLN A 63 -3.61 2.73 15.12
C GLN A 63 -4.40 3.05 13.85
N GLY A 64 -4.12 2.34 12.76
CA GLY A 64 -4.84 2.52 11.51
C GLY A 64 -6.31 2.16 11.61
N ILE A 65 -6.65 1.03 12.24
CA ILE A 65 -8.05 0.63 12.49
C ILE A 65 -8.75 1.67 13.36
N GLN A 66 -8.09 2.13 14.44
CA GLN A 66 -8.66 3.17 15.30
C GLN A 66 -8.94 4.45 14.52
N LYS A 67 -7.99 4.91 13.69
CA LYS A 67 -8.15 6.11 12.86
C LYS A 67 -9.27 5.96 11.82
N MET A 68 -9.43 4.78 11.23
CA MET A 68 -10.55 4.50 10.33
C MET A 68 -11.89 4.60 11.06
N GLY A 69 -11.97 4.08 12.29
CA GLY A 69 -13.14 4.24 13.16
C GLY A 69 -13.43 5.70 13.50
N ASP A 70 -12.41 6.48 13.88
CA ASP A 70 -12.53 7.91 14.17
C ASP A 70 -13.10 8.71 12.98
N TRP A 71 -12.76 8.31 11.74
CA TRP A 71 -13.22 8.96 10.51
C TRP A 71 -14.53 8.39 9.96
N GLY A 72 -15.10 7.36 10.60
CA GLY A 72 -16.34 6.72 10.16
C GLY A 72 -16.18 5.85 8.91
N PHE A 73 -14.95 5.45 8.56
CA PHE A 73 -14.71 4.49 7.48
C PHE A 73 -14.95 3.06 7.94
N PRO A 74 -15.31 2.15 7.00
CA PRO A 74 -15.41 0.73 7.32
C PRO A 74 -14.07 0.25 7.88
N THR A 75 -14.07 -0.29 9.10
CA THR A 75 -12.87 -0.88 9.66
C THR A 75 -12.58 -2.18 8.90
N PRO A 76 -11.33 -2.42 8.48
CA PRO A 76 -10.98 -3.70 7.88
C PRO A 76 -11.07 -4.78 8.97
N THR A 77 -12.21 -5.46 9.02
CA THR A 77 -12.40 -6.68 9.81
C THR A 77 -11.43 -7.72 9.28
N PRO A 78 -10.78 -8.52 10.15
CA PRO A 78 -10.06 -9.71 9.73
C PRO A 78 -11.06 -10.78 9.25
N GLU A 79 -11.75 -10.54 8.13
CA GLU A 79 -12.47 -11.59 7.41
C GLU A 79 -11.41 -12.47 6.72
N PRO A 80 -11.51 -13.82 6.82
CA PRO A 80 -10.52 -14.72 6.24
C PRO A 80 -10.37 -14.43 4.74
N ALA A 81 -9.13 -14.13 4.37
CA ALA A 81 -8.71 -13.75 3.03
C ALA A 81 -9.43 -14.54 1.93
N LYS A 82 -10.39 -13.90 1.25
CA LYS A 82 -10.78 -14.32 -0.10
C LYS A 82 -9.62 -13.97 -1.02
N THR A 83 -8.67 -14.90 -1.05
CA THR A 83 -7.58 -14.92 -2.02
C THR A 83 -8.19 -15.20 -3.39
N THR A 84 -8.68 -14.17 -4.07
CA THR A 84 -8.76 -14.23 -5.53
C THR A 84 -7.34 -14.02 -6.04
N ALA A 85 -6.50 -15.05 -5.89
CA ALA A 85 -5.23 -15.11 -6.58
C ALA A 85 -5.55 -15.13 -8.07
N MET A 86 -5.36 -14.00 -8.76
CA MET A 86 -5.22 -14.05 -10.20
C MET A 86 -4.00 -14.95 -10.50
N PRO A 87 -4.12 -15.96 -11.39
CA PRO A 87 -3.01 -16.83 -11.71
C PRO A 87 -1.87 -15.97 -12.25
N ARG A 88 -0.73 -16.01 -11.55
CA ARG A 88 0.50 -15.38 -12.00
C ARG A 88 0.95 -16.12 -13.24
N LYS A 89 0.72 -15.55 -14.43
CA LYS A 89 1.29 -16.07 -15.67
C LYS A 89 2.82 -16.03 -15.52
N SER A 90 3.43 -17.20 -15.38
CA SER A 90 4.89 -17.33 -15.43
C SER A 90 5.36 -16.91 -16.82
N PRO A 91 6.43 -16.09 -16.93
CA PRO A 91 7.04 -15.87 -18.23
C PRO A 91 7.66 -17.17 -18.72
N GLU A 92 7.19 -17.68 -19.87
CA GLU A 92 7.83 -18.77 -20.60
C GLU A 92 9.13 -18.24 -21.21
N TRP A 93 10.26 -18.42 -20.52
CA TRP A 93 11.57 -18.22 -21.13
C TRP A 93 11.91 -19.47 -21.95
N THR A 94 11.36 -19.58 -23.15
CA THR A 94 11.80 -20.60 -24.11
C THR A 94 13.12 -20.13 -24.71
N VAL A 95 14.23 -20.74 -24.29
CA VAL A 95 15.52 -20.63 -24.97
C VAL A 95 15.46 -21.58 -26.18
N LYS A 96 15.59 -21.02 -27.38
CA LYS A 96 15.81 -21.79 -28.62
C LYS A 96 17.27 -22.16 -28.76
#